data_AF-A0A7K4B2T0-F1
#
_entry.id   AF-A0A7K4B2T0-F1
#
_cell.length_a   1.000
_cell.length_b   1.000
_cell.length_c   1.000
_cell.angle_alpha   90.00
_cell.angle_beta   90.00
_cell.angle_gamma   90.00
#
_symmetry.space_group_name_H-M   'P 1'
#
loop_
_entity.id
_entity.type
_entity.pdbx_description
1 polymer ?
#
loop_
_entity_poly.entity_id
_entity_poly.type
_entity_poly.pdbx_seq_one_letter_code
_entity_poly.pdbx_strand_id
1 'polypeptide(L)' 'MQKNIQKLSSILQEKAPLLIAYSGGVDSALLAALALEYAGPDAIHCILIDGPAFSRRGFHEAVTI' A
#
# COMPACT_ATOMS: atom_id res chain seq x y z
N MET A 1 -18.61 -6.53 -4.03
CA MET A 1 -17.25 -6.69 -3.48
C MET A 1 -16.29 -7.34 -4.47
N GLN A 2 -16.54 -8.58 -4.93
CA GLN A 2 -15.67 -9.29 -5.90
C GLN A 2 -15.34 -8.49 -7.17
N LYS A 3 -16.33 -7.82 -7.79
CA LYS A 3 -16.11 -7.00 -9.00
C LYS A 3 -15.11 -5.85 -8.79
N ASN A 4 -15.08 -5.25 -7.61
CA ASN A 4 -14.18 -4.13 -7.31
C ASN A 4 -12.75 -4.61 -7.13
N ILE A 5 -12.56 -5.76 -6.47
CA ILE A 5 -11.25 -6.39 -6.30
C ILE A 5 -10.68 -6.84 -7.65
N GLN A 6 -11.49 -7.45 -8.52
CA GLN A 6 -11.05 -7.83 -9.87
C GLN A 6 -10.66 -6.61 -10.72
N LYS A 7 -11.44 -5.53 -10.65
CA LYS A 7 -11.08 -4.29 -11.34
C LYS A 7 -9.77 -3.70 -10.80
N LEU A 8 -9.60 -3.72 -9.47
CA LEU A 8 -8.38 -3.24 -8.83
C LEU A 8 -7.17 -4.09 -9.21
N SER A 9 -7.28 -5.41 -9.20
CA SER A 9 -6.16 -6.30 -9.57
C SER A 9 -5.69 -6.05 -11.00
N SER A 10 -6.60 -5.86 -11.95
CA SER A 10 -6.25 -5.47 -13.32
C SER A 10 -5.50 -4.14 -13.37
N ILE A 11 -5.95 -3.14 -12.62
CA ILE A 11 -5.28 -1.83 -12.56
C ILE A 11 -3.88 -1.97 -11.95
N LEU A 12 -3.73 -2.72 -10.86
CA LEU A 12 -2.45 -2.92 -10.18
C LEU A 12 -1.42 -3.58 -11.10
N GLN A 13 -1.84 -4.58 -11.87
CA GLN A 13 -0.98 -5.26 -12.84
C GLN A 13 -0.64 -4.37 -14.04
N GLU A 14 -1.61 -3.60 -14.56
CA GLU A 14 -1.40 -2.72 -15.72
C GLU A 14 -0.49 -1.51 -15.38
N LYS A 15 -0.56 -1.00 -14.14
CA LYS A 15 0.13 0.23 -13.73
C LYS A 15 1.46 -0.01 -13.01
N ALA A 16 1.84 -1.26 -12.77
CA ALA A 16 3.15 -1.60 -12.22
C ALA A 16 4.29 -1.03 -13.08
N PRO A 17 5.40 -0.56 -12.47
CA PRO A 17 5.68 -0.53 -11.03
C PRO A 17 4.96 0.60 -10.29
N LEU A 18 4.61 0.36 -9.02
CA LEU A 18 3.79 1.27 -8.20
C LEU A 18 4.58 1.90 -7.06
N LEU A 19 4.38 3.20 -6.86
CA LEU A 19 4.76 3.91 -5.64
C LEU A 19 3.50 4.20 -4.83
N ILE A 20 3.40 3.65 -3.62
CA ILE A 20 2.20 3.74 -2.77
C ILE A 20 2.48 4.66 -1.58
N ALA A 21 1.67 5.71 -1.42
CA ALA A 21 1.64 6.47 -0.18
C ALA A 21 1.03 5.59 0.92
N TYR A 22 1.88 5.13 1.84
CA TYR A 22 1.54 4.17 2.88
C TYR A 22 1.56 4.86 4.23
N SER A 23 0.41 4.96 4.89
CA SER A 23 0.28 5.62 6.20
C SER A 23 0.19 4.65 7.37
N GLY A 24 0.08 3.35 7.11
CA GLY A 24 -0.29 2.32 8.10
C GLY A 24 -1.79 2.22 8.37
N GLY A 25 -2.61 3.13 7.80
CA GLY A 25 -4.06 3.04 7.87
C GLY A 25 -4.62 1.90 7.01
N VAL A 26 -5.80 1.40 7.39
CA VAL A 26 -6.44 0.22 6.77
C VAL A 26 -6.55 0.29 5.25
N ASP A 27 -6.86 1.45 4.68
CA ASP A 27 -7.00 1.60 3.24
C ASP A 27 -5.66 1.46 2.51
N SER A 28 -4.62 2.14 3.01
CA SER A 28 -3.27 2.06 2.44
C SER A 28 -2.63 0.68 2.64
N ALA A 29 -2.95 0.02 3.76
CA ALA A 29 -2.50 -1.33 4.04
C ALA A 29 -3.20 -2.37 3.16
N LEU A 30 -4.51 -2.25 2.94
CA LEU A 30 -5.23 -3.10 2.01
C LEU A 30 -4.69 -2.92 0.58
N LEU A 31 -4.47 -1.67 0.14
CA LEU A 31 -3.92 -1.41 -1.18
C LEU A 31 -2.51 -2.02 -1.34
N ALA A 32 -1.63 -1.83 -0.35
CA ALA A 32 -0.28 -2.39 -0.37
C ALA A 32 -0.31 -3.93 -0.39
N ALA A 33 -1.18 -4.56 0.41
CA ALA A 33 -1.32 -6.01 0.45
C ALA A 33 -1.81 -6.58 -0.90
N LEU A 34 -2.83 -5.96 -1.52
CA LEU A 34 -3.34 -6.39 -2.82
C LEU A 34 -2.34 -6.11 -3.95
N ALA A 35 -1.60 -5.00 -3.88
CA ALA A 35 -0.53 -4.70 -4.83
C ALA A 35 0.58 -5.74 -4.75
N LEU A 36 0.98 -6.13 -3.54
CA LEU A 36 1.93 -7.21 -3.32
C LEU A 36 1.43 -8.55 -3.88
N GLU A 37 0.16 -8.89 -3.61
CA GLU A 37 -0.46 -10.14 -4.07
C GLU A 37 -0.53 -10.24 -5.61
N TYR A 38 -0.95 -9.16 -6.29
CA TYR A 38 -1.27 -9.21 -7.72
C TYR A 38 -0.15 -8.70 -8.64
N ALA A 39 0.65 -7.73 -8.21
CA ALA A 39 1.75 -7.17 -9.01
C ALA A 39 3.12 -7.75 -8.63
N GLY A 40 3.25 -8.32 -7.42
CA GLY A 40 4.49 -8.92 -6.93
C GLY A 40 5.41 -7.94 -6.19
N PRO A 41 6.37 -8.45 -5.40
CA PRO A 41 7.20 -7.66 -4.49
C PRO A 41 8.15 -6.70 -5.20
N ASP A 42 8.67 -7.07 -6.38
CA ASP A 42 9.61 -6.25 -7.15
C ASP A 42 8.92 -5.09 -7.88
N ALA A 43 7.59 -5.10 -7.94
CA ALA A 43 6.78 -4.13 -8.66
C ALA A 43 6.16 -3.06 -7.76
N ILE A 44 6.44 -3.07 -6.45
CA ILE A 44 5.83 -2.16 -5.50
C ILE A 44 6.85 -1.51 -4.56
N HIS A 45 6.62 -0.24 -4.24
CA HIS A 45 7.38 0.47 -3.23
C HIS A 45 6.46 1.34 -2.38
N CYS A 46 6.43 1.08 -1.07
CA CYS A 46 5.59 1.83 -0.13
C CYS A 46 6.42 2.95 0.51
N ILE A 47 5.86 4.17 0.52
CA ILE A 47 6.48 5.35 1.11
C ILE A 47 5.62 5.86 2.26
N LEU A 48 6.21 5.87 3.46
CA LEU A 48 5.69 6.57 4.64
C LEU A 48 6.43 7.90 4.79
N ILE A 49 5.69 9.00 4.89
CA ILE A 49 6.28 10.32 5.17
C ILE A 49 6.31 10.50 6.69
N ASP A 50 7.51 10.48 7.28
CA ASP A 50 7.70 10.86 8.69
C ASP A 50 7.91 12.37 8.82
N GLY A 51 7.39 12.94 9.89
CA GLY A 51 7.53 14.36 10.17
C GLY A 51 6.96 14.75 11.54
N PRO A 52 7.20 15.99 12.00
CA PRO A 52 6.83 16.44 13.34
C PRO A 52 5.32 16.36 13.64
N ALA A 53 4.49 16.49 12.60
CA ALA A 53 3.04 16.40 12.70
C ALA A 53 2.50 14.96 12.69
N PHE A 54 3.35 13.96 12.39
CA PHE A 54 2.96 12.56 12.35
C PHE A 54 3.21 11.90 13.71
N SER A 55 2.22 11.17 14.21
CA SER A 55 2.31 10.57 15.54
C SER A 55 3.43 9.53 15.59
N ARG A 56 4.29 9.60 16.61
CA ARG A 56 5.35 8.60 16.79
C ARG A 56 4.80 7.19 16.94
N ARG A 57 3.67 7.04 17.61
CA ARG A 57 2.97 5.76 17.71
C ARG A 57 2.57 5.22 16.33
N GLY A 58 1.89 6.04 15.51
CA GLY A 58 1.46 5.64 14.17
C GLY A 58 2.63 5.31 13.24
N PHE A 59 3.75 6.02 13.38
CA PHE A 59 4.99 5.66 12.69
C PHE A 59 5.47 4.26 13.06
N HIS A 60 5.61 3.97 14.35
CA HIS A 60 6.07 2.65 14.81
C HIS A 60 5.10 1.55 14.39
N GLU A 61 3.79 1.79 14.47
CA GLU A 61 2.78 0.83 14.00
C GLU A 61 2.89 0.57 12.48
N ALA A 62 3.13 1.60 11.66
CA ALA A 62 3.25 1.46 10.21
C ALA A 62 4.51 0.72 9.75
N VAL A 63 5.66 0.93 10.40
CA VAL A 63 6.96 0.36 9.94
C VAL A 63 7.26 -1.05 10.47
N THR A 64 6.41 -1.60 11.33
CA THR A 64 6.63 -2.91 11.98
C THR A 64 5.93 -4.07 11.24
N ILE A 65 5.16 -3.78 10.20
CA ILE A 65 4.43 -4.75 9.37
C ILE A 65 5.31 -5.20 8.21
#